data_AF-A0A959CWZ5-F1
#
_entry.id   AF-A0A959CWZ5-F1
#
_cell.length_a   1.000
_cell.length_b   1.000
_cell.length_c   1.000
_cell.angle_alpha   90.00
_cell.angle_beta   90.00
_cell.angle_gamma   90.00
#
_symmetry.space_group_name_H-M   'P 1'
#
loop_
_entity.id
_entity.type
_entity.pdbx_description
1 polymer ?
#
loop_
_entity_poly.entity_id
_entity_poly.type
_entity_poly.pdbx_seq_one_letter_code
_entity_poly.pdbx_strand_id
1 'polypeptide(L)'
;MIINFSFYESYVTYPASGTLWLMGKSESPVHFSLYNNRGQLAREWPLLQLPGEVPLTGLPAGIYFLHGTTGNRTFAHKIIKH
;
A
#
# COMPACT_ATOMS: atom_id res chain seq x y z
N MET A 1 -27.71 2.14 -2.26
CA MET A 1 -26.59 2.95 -1.74
C MET A 1 -25.33 2.48 -2.44
N ILE A 2 -24.89 3.22 -3.47
CA ILE A 2 -23.70 2.86 -4.24
C ILE A 2 -22.54 3.60 -3.61
N ILE A 3 -21.70 2.90 -2.84
CA ILE A 3 -20.44 3.48 -2.34
C ILE A 3 -19.39 3.26 -3.44
N ASN A 4 -19.27 4.25 -4.31
CA ASN A 4 -18.18 4.36 -5.27
C ASN A 4 -16.87 4.57 -4.51
N PHE A 5 -16.05 3.52 -4.43
CA PHE A 5 -14.63 3.70 -4.14
C PHE A 5 -13.93 3.83 -5.49
N SER A 6 -13.84 5.07 -5.97
CA SER A 6 -12.82 5.37 -6.95
C SER A 6 -11.53 5.60 -6.18
N PHE A 7 -10.64 4.61 -6.13
CA PHE A 7 -9.21 4.91 -6.05
C PHE A 7 -8.84 5.50 -7.42
N TYR A 8 -9.26 6.75 -7.70
CA TYR A 8 -9.07 7.36 -9.03
C TYR A 8 -7.58 7.47 -9.36
N GLU A 9 -6.74 7.64 -8.34
CA GLU A 9 -5.32 7.36 -8.39
C GLU A 9 -4.86 7.15 -6.94
N SER A 10 -4.51 5.93 -6.53
CA SER A 10 -3.52 5.82 -5.46
C SER A 10 -2.20 6.30 -6.04
N TYR A 11 -1.93 7.60 -5.92
CA TYR A 11 -0.60 8.11 -6.25
C TYR A 11 0.36 7.60 -5.19
N VAL A 12 1.07 6.53 -5.53
CA VAL A 12 2.32 6.21 -4.86
C VAL A 12 3.32 7.27 -5.30
N THR A 13 3.41 8.37 -4.54
CA THR A 13 4.56 9.25 -4.67
C THR A 13 5.73 8.57 -3.99
N TYR A 14 6.87 8.47 -4.70
CA TYR A 14 8.16 8.21 -4.08
C TYR A 14 8.75 9.58 -3.76
N PRO A 15 8.48 10.17 -2.60
CA PRO A 15 9.45 11.12 -2.11
C PRO A 15 10.77 10.36 -1.99
N ALA A 16 11.87 10.98 -2.40
CA ALA A 16 13.23 10.44 -2.26
C ALA A 16 13.58 10.01 -0.81
N SER A 17 12.68 10.22 0.15
CA SER A 17 12.72 9.84 1.57
C SER A 17 12.37 8.39 1.87
N GLY A 18 11.87 7.60 0.92
CA GLY A 18 11.59 6.17 1.16
C GLY A 18 10.32 5.91 1.99
N THR A 19 9.29 6.74 1.83
CA THR A 19 7.95 6.56 2.45
C THR A 19 6.88 6.48 1.37
N LEU A 20 5.96 5.53 1.48
CA LEU A 20 4.74 5.46 0.68
C LEU A 20 3.63 6.25 1.36
N TRP A 21 2.99 7.13 0.61
CA TRP A 21 1.78 7.82 1.03
C TRP A 21 0.55 7.09 0.50
N LEU A 22 -0.26 6.56 1.41
CA LEU A 22 -1.47 5.83 1.07
C LEU A 22 -2.66 6.78 1.26
N MET A 23 -3.12 7.30 0.13
CA MET A 23 -4.27 8.18 0.07
C MET A 23 -5.53 7.35 -0.25
N GLY A 24 -6.62 7.63 0.47
CA GLY A 24 -7.89 6.97 0.24
C GLY A 24 -8.88 7.22 1.37
N LYS A 25 -10.12 6.79 1.16
CA LYS A 25 -11.15 6.75 2.20
C LYS A 25 -11.54 5.30 2.41
N SER A 26 -11.48 4.82 3.65
CA SER A 26 -11.96 3.50 4.03
C SER A 26 -12.78 3.62 5.30
N GLU A 27 -13.97 3.02 5.32
CA GLU A 27 -14.83 2.95 6.52
C GLU A 27 -14.40 1.80 7.45
N SER A 28 -13.46 0.97 7.01
CA SER A 28 -12.87 -0.12 7.78
C SER A 28 -11.35 0.00 7.81
N PRO A 29 -10.69 -0.46 8.87
CA PRO A 29 -9.23 -0.57 8.91
C PRO A 29 -8.71 -1.37 7.72
N VAL A 30 -7.60 -0.92 7.11
CA VAL A 30 -6.98 -1.59 5.96
C VAL A 30 -5.74 -2.34 6.42
N HIS A 31 -5.68 -3.63 6.16
CA HIS A 31 -4.48 -4.43 6.35
C HIS A 31 -3.58 -4.30 5.11
N PHE A 32 -2.30 -3.97 5.30
CA PHE A 32 -1.35 -3.85 4.19
C PHE A 32 -0.21 -4.86 4.31
N SER A 33 0.10 -5.53 3.22
CA SER A 33 1.23 -6.45 3.11
C SER A 33 2.05 -6.09 1.88
N LEU A 34 3.37 -6.06 2.00
CA LEU A 34 4.28 -5.77 0.90
C LEU A 34 5.09 -7.01 0.59
N TYR A 35 5.09 -7.41 -0.67
CA TYR A 35 5.83 -8.57 -1.18
C TYR A 35 6.94 -8.12 -2.12
N ASN A 36 8.07 -8.81 -2.13
CA ASN A 36 9.11 -8.59 -3.14
C ASN A 36 8.74 -9.29 -4.47
N ASN A 37 9.56 -9.10 -5.50
CA ASN A 37 9.35 -9.73 -6.81
C ASN A 37 9.44 -11.27 -6.85
N ARG A 38 9.83 -11.90 -5.74
CA ARG A 38 9.82 -13.36 -5.54
C ARG A 38 8.57 -13.84 -4.81
N GLY A 39 7.63 -12.93 -4.49
CA GLY A 39 6.43 -13.24 -3.71
C GLY A 39 6.69 -13.42 -2.21
N GLN A 40 7.88 -13.08 -1.71
CA GLN A 40 8.20 -13.17 -0.29
C GLN A 40 7.71 -11.92 0.43
N LEU A 41 7.13 -12.09 1.61
CA LEU A 41 6.69 -10.99 2.46
C LEU A 41 7.92 -10.16 2.88
N ALA A 42 7.95 -8.91 2.46
CA ALA A 42 8.97 -7.94 2.82
C ALA A 42 8.58 -7.16 4.08
N ARG A 43 7.29 -6.81 4.22
CA ARG A 43 6.76 -6.08 5.37
C ARG A 43 5.24 -6.20 5.46
N GLU A 44 4.69 -6.01 6.64
CA GLU A 44 3.26 -6.05 6.92
C GLU A 44 2.89 -4.93 7.89
N TRP A 45 1.71 -4.35 7.72
CA TRP A 45 1.11 -3.36 8.61
C TRP A 45 -0.30 -3.80 8.94
N PRO A 46 -0.56 -4.18 10.21
CA PRO A 46 -1.74 -4.96 10.54
C PRO A 46 -3.03 -4.19 10.30
N LEU A 47 -3.07 -2.87 10.54
CA LEU A 47 -4.24 -2.01 10.28
C LEU A 47 -3.81 -0.53 10.16
N LEU A 48 -4.07 0.10 9.01
CA LEU A 48 -3.89 1.53 8.78
C LEU A 48 -5.24 2.21 8.56
N GLN A 49 -5.47 3.32 9.29
CA GLN A 49 -6.48 4.29 8.91
C GLN A 49 -5.94 5.09 7.71
N LEU A 50 -6.82 5.42 6.77
CA LEU A 50 -6.46 6.23 5.60
C LEU A 50 -6.96 7.67 5.80
N PRO A 51 -6.18 8.69 5.39
CA PRO A 51 -4.84 8.59 4.78
C PRO A 51 -3.78 8.12 5.79
N GLY A 52 -2.79 7.38 5.30
CA GLY A 52 -1.75 6.79 6.14
C GLY A 52 -0.40 6.75 5.46
N GLU A 53 0.66 6.71 6.27
CA GLU A 53 2.04 6.65 5.81
C GLU A 53 2.65 5.28 6.07
N VAL A 54 3.45 4.81 5.12
CA VAL A 54 4.09 3.51 5.18
C VAL A 54 5.57 3.63 4.84
N PRO A 55 6.47 3.54 5.84
CA PRO A 55 7.91 3.67 5.58
C PRO A 55 8.45 2.42 4.87
N LEU A 56 9.24 2.63 3.82
CA LEU A 56 10.00 1.62 3.07
C LEU A 56 11.50 1.61 3.44
N THR A 57 11.85 2.21 4.57
CA THR A 57 13.21 2.21 5.11
C THR A 57 13.73 0.77 5.30
N GLY A 58 15.00 0.55 4.96
CA GLY A 58 15.66 -0.76 5.08
C GLY A 58 15.33 -1.78 3.97
N LEU A 59 14.41 -1.47 3.04
CA LEU A 59 14.18 -2.32 1.87
C LEU A 59 15.22 -2.04 0.77
N PRO A 60 15.85 -3.05 0.15
CA PRO A 60 16.72 -2.83 -0.99
C PRO A 60 15.95 -2.27 -2.21
N ALA A 61 16.66 -1.62 -3.13
CA ALA A 61 16.10 -1.23 -4.42
C ALA A 61 15.57 -2.47 -5.17
N GLY A 62 14.45 -2.31 -5.87
CA GLY A 62 13.79 -3.42 -6.55
C GLY A 62 12.29 -3.25 -6.72
N ILE A 63 11.66 -4.30 -7.24
CA ILE A 63 10.21 -4.34 -7.47
C ILE A 63 9.53 -4.97 -6.26
N TYR A 64 8.48 -4.32 -5.80
CA TYR A 64 7.60 -4.77 -4.73
C TYR A 64 6.14 -4.72 -5.16
N PHE A 65 5.29 -5.44 -4.43
CA PHE A 65 3.86 -5.52 -4.64
C PHE A 65 3.16 -5.25 -3.32
N LEU A 66 2.47 -4.11 -3.22
CA LEU A 66 1.67 -3.75 -2.06
C LEU A 66 0.28 -4.34 -2.23
N HIS A 67 -0.12 -5.20 -1.30
CA HIS A 67 -1.47 -5.74 -1.21
C HIS A 67 -2.19 -5.06 -0.05
N GLY A 68 -3.42 -4.63 -0.28
CA GLY A 68 -4.28 -4.08 0.76
C GLY A 68 -5.59 -4.85 0.85
N THR A 69 -6.04 -5.15 2.07
CA THR A 69 -7.31 -5.85 2.34
C THR A 69 -8.15 -5.02 3.31
N THR A 70 -9.41 -4.78 2.96
CA THR A 70 -10.37 -4.06 3.80
C THR A 70 -11.76 -4.67 3.65
N GLY A 71 -12.32 -5.19 4.75
CA GLY A 71 -13.52 -6.01 4.72
C GLY A 71 -13.36 -7.19 3.73
N ASN A 72 -14.24 -7.27 2.73
CA ASN A 72 -14.22 -8.30 1.69
C ASN A 72 -13.51 -7.88 0.39
N ARG A 73 -12.72 -6.82 0.42
CA ARG A 73 -12.08 -6.25 -0.78
C ARG A 73 -10.57 -6.33 -0.66
N THR A 74 -9.94 -6.67 -1.77
CA THR A 74 -8.49 -6.71 -1.93
C THR A 74 -8.05 -5.83 -3.10
N PHE A 75 -6.86 -5.25 -2.99
CA PHE A 75 -6.22 -4.54 -4.08
C PHE A 75 -4.72 -4.80 -4.06
N ALA A 76 -4.08 -4.62 -5.22
CA ALA A 76 -2.65 -4.77 -5.38
C ALA A 76 -2.07 -3.62 -6.21
N HIS A 77 -0.89 -3.14 -5.83
CA HIS A 77 -0.17 -2.10 -6.57
C HIS A 77 1.32 -2.48 -6.69
N LYS A 78 1.87 -2.31 -7.90
CA LYS A 78 3.30 -2.55 -8.15
C LYS A 78 4.10 -1.30 -7.75
N ILE A 79 5.18 -1.53 -7.02
CA ILE A 79 6.08 -0.51 -6.50
C ILE A 79 7.48 -0.77 -7.08
N ILE A 80 8.14 0.27 -7.58
CA ILE A 80 9.53 0.24 -8.05
C ILE A 80 10.33 1.15 -7.15
N LYS A 81 11.16 0.56 -6.29
CA LYS A 81 12.10 1.29 -5.44
C LYS A 81 13.42 1.44 -6.18
N HIS A 82 13.82 2.69 -6.41
CA HIS A 82 15.12 3.05 -6.97
C HIS A 82 16.23 3.06 -5.91
#